data_AF-A0A955CGA0-F1
#
_entry.id   AF-A0A955CGA0-F1
#
_cell.length_a   1.000
_cell.length_b   1.000
_cell.length_c   1.000
_cell.angle_alpha   90.00
_cell.angle_beta   90.00
_cell.angle_gamma   90.00
#
_symmetry.space_group_name_H-M   'P 1'
#
loop_
_entity.id
_entity.type
_entity.pdbx_description
1 polymer ?
#
loop_
_entity_poly.entity_id
_entity_poly.type
_entity_poly.pdbx_seq_one_letter_code
_entity_poly.pdbx_strand_id
1 'polypeptide(L)'
;MLRSRSAPALRSAWLVGVVQSTREIAKSETFSHVIHNEPPAAPPDSALLPSPARMRPDDTGLLVIDMQGGFLAAQPEAATITFQVTRLLEAAAALGVRSAATEQVPEKLGATLPELAGLLSRPARAKTAFSAGACGELFRDWRAAGIDRVL
;
A
#
# COMPACT_ATOMS: atom_id res chain seq x y z
N MET A 1 8.40 54.48 -8.54
CA MET A 1 7.81 54.75 -7.20
C MET A 1 6.40 54.16 -7.23
N LEU A 2 5.98 53.10 -6.54
CA LEU A 2 6.45 52.31 -5.38
C LEU A 2 6.04 50.82 -5.60
N ARG A 3 7.00 49.91 -5.37
CA ARG A 3 6.94 48.58 -4.68
C ARG A 3 5.66 47.73 -4.85
N SER A 4 5.68 46.63 -5.61
CA SER A 4 6.19 45.28 -5.25
C SER A 4 5.86 44.84 -3.83
N ARG A 5 4.88 43.92 -3.69
CA ARG A 5 4.76 43.02 -2.53
C ARG A 5 4.44 41.61 -3.01
N SER A 6 5.45 40.77 -2.86
CA SER A 6 5.46 39.31 -2.98
C SER A 6 4.65 38.66 -1.85
N ALA A 7 3.88 37.62 -2.19
CA ALA A 7 3.25 36.72 -1.23
C ALA A 7 4.22 35.55 -0.93
N PRO A 8 4.37 35.10 0.33
CA PRO A 8 5.35 34.09 0.69
C PRO A 8 4.83 32.67 0.45
N ALA A 9 5.75 31.80 0.03
CA ALA A 9 5.60 30.36 -0.01
C ALA A 9 5.57 29.77 1.41
N LEU A 10 4.70 28.80 1.67
CA LEU A 10 4.75 27.98 2.88
C LEU A 10 4.89 26.51 2.50
N ARG A 11 6.09 26.00 2.77
CA ARG A 11 6.48 24.60 2.73
C ARG A 11 6.15 23.95 4.09
N SER A 12 5.55 22.78 4.04
CA SER A 12 5.69 21.62 4.95
C SER A 12 6.33 21.85 6.33
N ALA A 13 5.55 21.59 7.39
CA ALA A 13 6.05 21.43 8.76
C ALA A 13 5.67 20.04 9.29
N TRP A 14 6.68 19.20 9.49
CA TRP A 14 6.67 18.03 10.37
C TRP A 14 7.61 18.32 11.55
N LEU A 15 7.43 17.55 12.63
CA LEU A 15 8.32 17.30 13.78
C LEU A 15 7.94 17.92 15.15
N VAL A 16 7.18 17.12 15.89
CA VAL A 16 7.50 16.54 17.22
C VAL A 16 8.26 17.44 18.21
N GLY A 17 7.56 17.84 19.27
CA GLY A 17 8.16 18.30 20.52
C GLY A 17 8.43 17.15 21.48
N VAL A 18 9.35 17.38 22.42
CA VAL A 18 9.19 17.26 23.89
C VAL A 18 10.57 17.07 24.56
N VAL A 19 10.69 17.72 25.72
CA VAL A 19 11.73 17.67 26.77
C VAL A 19 12.96 18.59 26.64
N GLN A 20 12.85 19.76 27.29
CA GLN A 20 13.96 20.32 28.07
C GLN A 20 13.42 20.74 29.44
N SER A 21 13.87 20.09 30.52
CA SER A 21 14.06 20.69 31.83
C SER A 21 14.60 19.65 32.80
N THR A 22 15.83 19.84 33.28
CA THR A 22 16.12 20.06 34.70
C THR A 22 17.62 20.33 34.83
N ARG A 23 17.96 21.58 35.19
CA ARG A 23 19.25 21.92 35.80
C ARG A 23 19.21 21.55 37.29
N GLU A 24 20.41 21.39 37.84
CA GLU A 24 20.76 21.25 39.27
C GLU A 24 20.52 19.87 39.89
N ILE A 25 21.62 19.15 40.11
CA ILE A 25 22.24 18.98 41.44
C ILE A 25 23.65 18.43 41.18
N ALA A 26 24.68 19.26 41.38
CA ALA A 26 26.06 18.83 41.48
C ALA A 26 26.54 19.20 42.88
N LYS A 27 26.83 18.17 43.70
CA LYS A 27 27.75 18.19 44.87
C LYS A 27 27.74 16.82 45.55
N SER A 28 28.73 15.98 45.22
CA SER A 28 29.63 15.32 46.18
C SER A 28 30.44 14.24 45.46
N GLU A 29 31.76 14.37 45.49
CA GLU A 29 32.69 13.29 45.19
C GLU A 29 32.53 12.19 46.25
N THR A 30 32.46 10.91 45.84
CA THR A 30 33.41 9.82 46.19
C THR A 30 32.78 8.45 45.81
N PHE A 31 33.62 7.59 45.25
CA PHE A 31 33.52 6.12 45.13
C PHE A 31 32.93 5.46 43.87
N SER A 32 33.83 4.66 43.29
CA SER A 32 33.66 3.41 42.53
C SER A 32 33.46 3.51 41.02
N HIS A 33 34.48 2.98 40.33
CA HIS A 33 34.51 2.52 38.95
C HIS A 33 33.11 2.24 38.36
N VAL A 34 32.63 3.16 37.54
CA VAL A 34 31.63 2.82 36.54
C VAL A 34 32.38 2.11 35.43
N ILE A 35 32.28 0.78 35.42
CA ILE A 35 32.57 0.03 34.19
C ILE A 35 31.58 0.60 33.16
N HIS A 36 32.09 1.33 32.17
CA HIS A 36 31.35 1.61 30.95
C HIS A 36 31.14 0.26 30.26
N ASN A 37 30.11 -0.49 30.67
CA ASN A 37 29.60 -1.54 29.85
C ASN A 37 28.71 -0.84 28.83
N GLU A 38 29.32 -0.35 27.76
CA GLU A 38 28.58 -0.06 26.54
C GLU A 38 27.80 -1.34 26.24
N PRO A 39 26.46 -1.29 26.07
CA PRO A 39 25.73 -2.48 25.64
C PRO A 39 26.42 -2.96 24.36
N PRO A 40 26.74 -4.26 24.23
CA PRO A 40 27.46 -4.74 23.06
C PRO A 40 26.71 -4.25 21.83
N ALA A 41 27.42 -3.56 20.94
CA ALA A 41 26.88 -3.16 19.66
C ALA A 41 26.13 -4.37 19.09
N ALA A 42 24.83 -4.19 18.79
CA ALA A 42 24.02 -5.23 18.20
C ALA A 42 24.85 -5.86 17.06
N PRO A 43 24.96 -7.20 16.99
CA PRO A 43 25.85 -7.85 16.04
C PRO A 43 25.56 -7.29 14.64
N PRO A 44 26.60 -7.01 13.83
CA PRO A 44 26.49 -6.29 12.55
C PRO A 44 25.66 -7.01 11.47
N ASP A 45 24.91 -8.05 11.85
CA ASP A 45 24.15 -8.90 10.96
C ASP A 45 22.83 -9.41 11.60
N SER A 46 22.21 -8.64 12.52
CA SER A 46 20.76 -8.78 12.74
C SER A 46 20.00 -8.12 11.59
N ALA A 47 20.38 -8.43 10.34
CA ALA A 47 19.57 -8.10 9.19
C ALA A 47 18.21 -8.74 9.46
N LEU A 48 17.19 -7.90 9.70
CA LEU A 48 15.83 -8.38 9.86
C LEU A 48 15.49 -9.16 8.59
N LEU A 49 15.40 -10.49 8.71
CA LEU A 49 15.03 -11.33 7.59
C LEU A 49 13.66 -10.85 7.10
N PRO A 50 13.47 -10.72 5.78
CA PRO A 50 12.17 -10.34 5.25
C PRO A 50 11.10 -11.30 5.76
N SER A 51 9.90 -10.79 6.03
CA SER A 51 8.82 -11.68 6.44
C SER A 51 8.55 -12.71 5.32
N PRO A 52 8.21 -13.97 5.66
CA PRO A 52 7.80 -14.96 4.67
C PRO A 52 6.56 -14.55 3.86
N ALA A 53 5.82 -13.56 4.35
CA ALA A 53 4.64 -12.98 3.72
C ALA A 53 4.95 -11.76 2.84
N ARG A 54 6.23 -11.34 2.72
CA ARG A 54 6.60 -10.21 1.88
C ARG A 54 6.26 -10.50 0.41
N MET A 55 5.35 -9.70 -0.14
CA MET A 55 4.97 -9.71 -1.56
C MET A 55 6.07 -9.08 -2.41
N ARG A 56 6.36 -9.67 -3.57
CA ARG A 56 7.31 -9.14 -4.56
C ARG A 56 6.60 -8.95 -5.90
N PRO A 57 6.97 -7.94 -6.71
CA PRO A 57 6.26 -7.69 -7.95
C PRO A 57 6.25 -8.85 -8.97
N ASP A 58 7.25 -9.72 -8.90
CA ASP A 58 7.42 -10.87 -9.80
C ASP A 58 6.67 -12.13 -9.36
N ASP A 59 6.20 -12.19 -8.10
CA ASP A 59 5.43 -13.33 -7.54
C ASP A 59 4.01 -12.97 -7.09
N THR A 60 3.64 -11.68 -7.18
CA THR A 60 2.35 -11.15 -6.70
C THR A 60 1.50 -10.60 -7.84
N GLY A 61 0.22 -10.93 -7.84
CA GLY A 61 -0.81 -10.33 -8.69
C GLY A 61 -1.80 -9.51 -7.87
N LEU A 62 -2.34 -8.44 -8.45
CA LEU A 62 -3.43 -7.65 -7.87
C LEU A 62 -4.76 -8.09 -8.50
N LEU A 63 -5.71 -8.57 -7.69
CA LEU A 63 -7.03 -9.01 -8.15
C LEU A 63 -8.11 -8.01 -7.70
N VAL A 64 -8.69 -7.29 -8.66
CA VAL A 64 -9.83 -6.41 -8.42
C VAL A 64 -11.14 -7.19 -8.58
N ILE A 65 -11.93 -7.30 -7.52
CA ILE A 65 -13.14 -8.12 -7.52
C ILE A 65 -14.36 -7.23 -7.66
N ASP A 66 -15.10 -7.42 -8.75
CA ASP A 66 -16.49 -6.98 -8.93
C ASP A 66 -16.72 -5.47 -8.71
N MET A 67 -15.77 -4.63 -9.15
CA MET A 67 -15.86 -3.15 -9.12
C MET A 67 -16.80 -2.60 -10.21
N GLN A 68 -18.06 -3.01 -10.14
CA GLN A 68 -19.11 -2.74 -11.12
C GLN A 68 -20.08 -1.67 -10.62
N GLY A 69 -20.61 -0.86 -11.54
CA GLY A 69 -21.55 0.22 -11.19
C GLY A 69 -22.79 -0.27 -10.42
N GLY A 70 -23.34 -1.43 -10.78
CA GLY A 70 -24.49 -2.01 -10.09
C GLY A 70 -24.25 -2.36 -8.61
N PHE A 71 -23.03 -2.80 -8.27
CA PHE A 71 -22.66 -3.04 -6.87
C PHE A 71 -22.33 -1.75 -6.12
N LEU A 72 -21.56 -0.88 -6.76
CA LEU A 72 -21.09 0.36 -6.15
C LEU A 72 -22.25 1.33 -5.88
N ALA A 73 -23.35 1.27 -6.64
CA ALA A 73 -24.56 2.04 -6.35
C ALA A 73 -25.13 1.79 -4.95
N ALA A 74 -24.87 0.61 -4.36
CA ALA A 74 -25.30 0.25 -3.01
C ALA A 74 -24.23 0.52 -1.94
N GLN A 75 -23.06 1.05 -2.30
CA GLN A 75 -21.95 1.34 -1.38
C GLN A 75 -21.86 2.85 -1.10
N PRO A 76 -22.10 3.30 0.15
CA PRO A 76 -22.00 4.72 0.50
C PRO A 76 -20.62 5.33 0.18
N GLU A 77 -19.55 4.54 0.33
CA GLU A 77 -18.17 4.95 0.11
C GLU A 77 -17.66 4.65 -1.31
N ALA A 78 -18.54 4.38 -2.28
CA ALA A 78 -18.17 3.97 -3.64
C ALA A 78 -17.11 4.85 -4.29
N ALA A 79 -17.21 6.18 -4.14
CA ALA A 79 -16.24 7.13 -4.69
C ALA A 79 -14.86 6.97 -4.03
N THR A 80 -14.81 6.81 -2.71
CA THR A 80 -13.56 6.59 -1.98
C THR A 80 -12.96 5.22 -2.33
N ILE A 81 -13.77 4.17 -2.39
CA ILE A 81 -13.30 2.83 -2.77
C ILE A 81 -12.71 2.87 -4.19
N THR A 82 -13.43 3.46 -5.14
CA THR A 82 -12.98 3.58 -6.52
C THR A 82 -11.66 4.34 -6.60
N PHE A 83 -11.55 5.48 -5.90
CA PHE A 83 -10.31 6.24 -5.82
C PHE A 83 -9.15 5.39 -5.28
N GLN A 84 -9.35 4.64 -4.20
CA GLN A 84 -8.29 3.79 -3.63
C GLN A 84 -7.89 2.65 -4.57
N VAL A 85 -8.85 2.00 -5.23
CA VAL A 85 -8.57 0.94 -6.21
C VAL A 85 -7.82 1.50 -7.42
N THR A 86 -8.17 2.69 -7.90
CA THR A 86 -7.39 3.40 -8.94
C THR A 86 -5.94 3.56 -8.51
N ARG A 87 -5.68 4.03 -7.29
CA ARG A 87 -4.30 4.19 -6.77
C ARG A 87 -3.56 2.87 -6.67
N LEU A 88 -4.23 1.78 -6.27
CA LEU A 88 -3.63 0.44 -6.23
C LEU A 88 -3.27 -0.06 -7.62
N LEU A 89 -4.15 0.12 -8.60
CA LEU A 89 -3.88 -0.27 -9.99
C LEU A 89 -2.75 0.55 -10.61
N GLU A 90 -2.72 1.86 -10.39
CA GLU A 90 -1.62 2.74 -10.82
C GLU A 90 -0.29 2.32 -10.19
N ALA A 91 -0.28 2.04 -8.89
CA ALA A 91 0.91 1.59 -8.18
C ALA A 91 1.37 0.21 -8.66
N ALA A 92 0.44 -0.72 -8.89
CA ALA A 92 0.73 -2.03 -9.44
C ALA A 92 1.40 -1.92 -10.82
N ALA A 93 0.84 -1.09 -11.70
CA ALA A 93 1.43 -0.81 -13.01
C ALA A 93 2.84 -0.22 -12.89
N ALA A 94 3.05 0.76 -12.00
CA ALA A 94 4.36 1.37 -11.77
C ALA A 94 5.41 0.40 -11.22
N LEU A 95 5.00 -0.58 -10.43
CA LEU A 95 5.87 -1.59 -9.82
C LEU A 95 6.07 -2.84 -10.69
N GLY A 96 5.35 -2.97 -11.81
CA GLY A 96 5.38 -4.16 -12.66
C GLY A 96 4.57 -5.34 -12.11
N VAL A 97 3.66 -5.09 -11.17
CA VAL A 97 2.71 -6.09 -10.63
C VAL A 97 1.60 -6.32 -11.65
N ARG A 98 1.31 -7.59 -11.96
CA ARG A 98 0.23 -7.95 -12.88
C ARG A 98 -1.13 -7.72 -12.23
N SER A 99 -2.05 -7.07 -12.93
CA SER A 99 -3.42 -6.83 -12.46
C SER A 99 -4.46 -7.60 -13.29
N ALA A 100 -5.51 -8.08 -12.64
CA ALA A 100 -6.69 -8.65 -13.28
C ALA A 100 -7.95 -8.27 -12.52
N ALA A 101 -9.11 -8.44 -13.15
CA ALA A 101 -10.39 -8.21 -12.50
C ALA A 101 -11.40 -9.31 -12.77
N THR A 102 -12.40 -9.45 -11.88
CA THR A 102 -13.60 -10.25 -12.12
C THR A 102 -14.85 -9.38 -12.17
N GLU A 103 -15.86 -9.87 -12.89
CA GLU A 103 -17.18 -9.24 -12.98
C GLU A 103 -18.27 -10.25 -12.65
N GLN A 104 -19.12 -9.94 -11.69
CA GLN A 104 -20.30 -10.74 -11.37
C GLN A 104 -21.43 -10.39 -12.33
N VAL A 105 -21.92 -11.37 -13.09
CA VAL A 105 -23.10 -11.27 -13.98
C VAL A 105 -23.17 -9.89 -14.67
N PRO A 106 -22.15 -9.50 -15.46
CA PRO A 106 -22.02 -8.15 -15.99
C PRO A 106 -23.22 -7.70 -16.83
N GLU A 107 -23.99 -8.64 -17.37
CA GLU A 107 -25.24 -8.37 -18.08
C GLU A 107 -26.32 -7.74 -17.18
N LYS A 108 -26.23 -7.96 -15.85
CA LYS A 108 -27.15 -7.41 -14.85
C LYS A 108 -26.55 -6.27 -14.04
N LEU A 109 -25.26 -6.36 -13.70
CA LEU A 109 -24.59 -5.42 -12.79
C LEU A 109 -23.73 -4.37 -13.51
N GLY A 110 -23.62 -4.47 -14.83
CA GLY A 110 -22.74 -3.64 -15.65
C GLY A 110 -21.31 -4.16 -15.66
N ALA A 111 -20.48 -3.59 -16.53
CA ALA A 111 -19.05 -3.87 -16.54
C ALA A 111 -18.33 -3.20 -15.35
N THR A 112 -17.06 -3.56 -15.17
CA THR A 112 -16.11 -2.83 -14.33
C THR A 112 -16.13 -1.35 -14.72
N LEU A 113 -16.01 -0.46 -13.73
CA LEU A 113 -16.00 0.98 -13.99
C LEU A 113 -14.95 1.34 -15.06
N PRO A 114 -15.30 2.18 -16.07
CA PRO A 114 -14.38 2.50 -17.16
C PRO A 114 -13.02 3.05 -16.71
N GLU A 115 -13.01 3.84 -15.63
CA GLU A 115 -11.79 4.41 -15.04
C GLU A 115 -10.83 3.36 -14.48
N LEU A 116 -11.35 2.21 -14.03
CA LEU A 116 -10.55 1.09 -13.55
C LEU A 116 -10.18 0.14 -14.70
N ALA A 117 -11.11 -0.09 -15.63
CA ALA A 117 -10.91 -1.00 -16.76
C ALA A 117 -9.69 -0.61 -17.62
N GLY A 118 -9.43 0.69 -17.78
CA GLY A 118 -8.27 1.19 -18.52
C GLY A 118 -6.91 0.95 -17.84
N LEU A 119 -6.89 0.60 -16.56
CA LEU A 119 -5.67 0.35 -15.78
C LEU A 119 -5.36 -1.15 -15.60
N LEU A 120 -6.26 -2.03 -16.05
CA LEU A 120 -6.08 -3.48 -15.94
C LEU A 120 -5.09 -3.99 -16.99
N SER A 121 -4.27 -4.98 -16.60
CA SER A 121 -3.31 -5.60 -17.53
C SER A 121 -4.00 -6.47 -18.59
N ARG A 122 -5.21 -6.94 -18.29
CA ARG A 122 -6.05 -7.78 -19.18
C ARG A 122 -7.53 -7.44 -18.94
N PRO A 123 -8.41 -7.73 -19.92
CA PRO A 123 -9.86 -7.60 -19.72
C PRO A 123 -10.35 -8.39 -18.50
N ALA A 124 -11.39 -7.88 -17.86
CA ALA A 124 -12.02 -8.54 -16.73
C ALA A 124 -12.64 -9.90 -17.11
N ARG A 125 -12.68 -10.83 -16.15
CA ARG A 125 -13.27 -12.16 -16.33
C ARG A 125 -14.67 -12.20 -15.72
N ALA A 126 -15.67 -12.40 -16.57
CA ALA A 126 -17.05 -12.58 -16.13
C ALA A 126 -17.25 -13.89 -15.36
N LYS A 127 -18.09 -13.86 -14.32
CA LYS A 127 -18.50 -15.02 -13.52
C LYS A 127 -19.94 -14.89 -13.07
N THR A 128 -20.56 -16.04 -12.79
CA THR A 128 -21.88 -16.12 -12.15
C THR A 128 -21.80 -16.61 -10.70
N ALA A 129 -20.74 -17.34 -10.36
CA ALA A 129 -20.47 -17.76 -8.99
C ALA A 129 -19.96 -16.58 -8.16
N PHE A 130 -20.36 -16.54 -6.89
CA PHE A 130 -19.93 -15.48 -5.98
C PHE A 130 -18.40 -15.43 -5.83
N SER A 131 -17.77 -16.60 -5.66
CA SER A 131 -16.31 -16.69 -5.53
C SER A 131 -15.60 -16.34 -6.84
N ALA A 132 -14.62 -15.43 -6.75
CA ALA A 132 -13.68 -15.17 -7.85
C ALA A 132 -12.92 -16.43 -8.27
N GLY A 133 -12.75 -17.42 -7.37
CA GLY A 133 -12.11 -18.71 -7.65
C GLY A 133 -12.76 -19.51 -8.80
N ALA A 134 -14.01 -19.21 -9.17
CA ALA A 134 -14.65 -19.80 -10.33
C ALA A 134 -13.99 -19.39 -11.66
N CYS A 135 -13.26 -18.27 -11.68
CA CYS A 135 -12.41 -17.84 -12.80
C CYS A 135 -11.10 -18.64 -12.84
N GLY A 136 -11.17 -19.98 -12.82
CA GLY A 136 -10.00 -20.85 -12.66
C GLY A 136 -8.91 -20.66 -13.71
N GLU A 137 -9.25 -20.23 -14.92
CA GLU A 137 -8.27 -19.90 -15.97
C GLU A 137 -7.34 -18.75 -15.55
N LEU A 138 -7.86 -17.71 -14.87
CA LEU A 138 -7.07 -16.59 -14.37
C LEU A 138 -5.97 -17.07 -13.42
N PHE A 139 -6.34 -17.94 -12.46
CA PHE A 139 -5.38 -18.46 -11.48
C PHE A 139 -4.41 -19.47 -12.08
N ARG A 140 -4.82 -20.25 -13.08
CA ARG A 140 -3.91 -21.13 -13.84
C ARG A 140 -2.88 -20.32 -14.62
N ASP A 141 -3.31 -19.27 -15.31
CA ASP A 141 -2.43 -18.35 -16.04
C ASP A 141 -1.41 -17.70 -15.08
N TRP A 142 -1.87 -17.23 -13.92
CA TRP A 142 -1.01 -16.64 -12.90
C TRP A 142 0.01 -17.63 -12.34
N ARG A 143 -0.43 -18.83 -11.96
CA ARG A 143 0.48 -19.87 -11.46
C ARG A 143 1.51 -20.26 -12.52
N ALA A 144 1.12 -20.38 -13.79
CA ALA A 144 2.04 -20.67 -14.89
C ALA A 144 3.07 -19.52 -15.10
N ALA A 145 2.69 -18.28 -14.77
CA ALA A 145 3.54 -17.10 -14.85
C ALA A 145 4.36 -16.82 -13.57
N GLY A 146 4.38 -17.75 -12.60
CA GLY A 146 5.11 -17.62 -11.34
C GLY A 146 4.42 -16.75 -10.28
N ILE A 147 3.17 -16.34 -10.51
CA ILE A 147 2.37 -15.60 -9.52
C ILE A 147 1.71 -16.60 -8.58
N ASP A 148 2.16 -16.62 -7.32
CA ASP A 148 1.63 -17.49 -6.27
C ASP A 148 1.02 -16.72 -5.09
N ARG A 149 1.14 -15.38 -5.10
CA ARG A 149 0.52 -14.47 -4.15
C ARG A 149 -0.49 -13.58 -4.85
N VAL A 150 -1.60 -13.32 -4.16
CA VAL A 150 -2.66 -12.44 -4.64
C VAL A 150 -2.92 -11.39 -3.57
N LEU A 151 -2.90 -10.13 -3.99
CA LEU A 151 -3.37 -8.97 -3.24
C LEU A 151 -4.79 -8.63 -3.68
#